data_AF-A0A968ZFL9-F1
#
_entry.id   AF-A0A968ZFL9-F1
#
_cell.length_a   1.000
_cell.length_b   1.000
_cell.length_c   1.000
_cell.angle_alpha   90.00
_cell.angle_beta   90.00
_cell.angle_gamma   90.00
#
_symmetry.space_group_name_H-M   'P 1'
#
loop_
_entity.id
_entity.type
_entity.pdbx_description
1 polymer ?
#
loop_
_entity_poly.entity_id
_entity_poly.type
_entity_poly.pdbx_seq_one_letter_code
_entity_poly.pdbx_strand_id
1 'polypeptide(L)'
;MKLYYVTLNSWDEARQIGHSLLENKLAVCINWFPITCAYRWEEEITEEPEVVLIIKTQDGYKDAIAQTIKQHISYTNFIAEISPSNINQGFVDWLNQEIPVRFLQTTNA
;
A
#
# COMPACT_ATOMS: atom_id res chain seq x y z
N MET A 1 6.69 11.67 -2.32
CA MET A 1 5.95 10.48 -2.81
C MET A 1 6.57 9.21 -2.27
N LYS A 2 5.73 8.24 -1.90
CA LYS A 2 6.10 6.88 -1.50
C LYS A 2 5.26 5.87 -2.28
N LEU A 3 5.83 4.70 -2.54
CA LEU A 3 5.08 3.52 -2.96
C LEU A 3 4.96 2.59 -1.76
N TYR A 4 3.81 1.95 -1.59
CA TYR A 4 3.70 0.79 -0.70
C TYR A 4 3.44 -0.46 -1.51
N TYR A 5 4.27 -1.47 -1.30
CA TYR A 5 4.06 -2.82 -1.81
C TYR A 5 3.36 -3.62 -0.71
N VAL A 6 2.16 -4.09 -1.02
CA VAL A 6 1.30 -4.81 -0.08
C VAL A 6 0.90 -6.14 -0.70
N THR A 7 0.93 -7.23 0.06
CA THR A 7 0.33 -8.51 -0.36
C THR A 7 -0.99 -8.76 0.34
N LEU A 8 -1.91 -9.42 -0.35
CA LEU A 8 -3.28 -9.73 0.08
C LEU A 8 -3.68 -11.11 -0.47
N ASN A 9 -4.60 -11.79 0.20
CA ASN A 9 -5.01 -13.15 -0.14
C ASN A 9 -5.99 -13.21 -1.32
N SER A 10 -6.64 -12.09 -1.67
CA SER A 10 -7.63 -12.08 -2.75
C SER A 10 -7.72 -10.80 -3.55
N TRP A 11 -8.28 -10.94 -4.75
CA TRP A 11 -8.58 -9.83 -5.65
C TRP A 11 -9.60 -8.86 -5.06
N ASP A 12 -10.61 -9.38 -4.36
CA ASP A 12 -11.66 -8.57 -3.76
C ASP A 12 -11.14 -7.74 -2.59
N GLU A 13 -10.23 -8.29 -1.76
CA GLU A 13 -9.53 -7.50 -0.73
C GLU A 13 -8.73 -6.36 -1.37
N ALA A 14 -7.93 -6.64 -2.40
CA ALA A 14 -7.14 -5.64 -3.10
C ALA A 14 -8.02 -4.52 -3.70
N ARG A 15 -9.15 -4.91 -4.30
CA ARG A 15 -10.14 -3.97 -4.84
C ARG A 15 -10.76 -3.12 -3.74
N GLN A 16 -11.32 -3.73 -2.69
CA GLN A 16 -12.02 -3.00 -1.63
C GLN A 16 -11.09 -2.05 -0.87
N ILE A 17 -9.90 -2.52 -0.49
CA ILE A 17 -8.88 -1.71 0.17
C ILE A 17 -8.42 -0.59 -0.75
N GLY A 18 -8.10 -0.91 -2.02
CA GLY A 18 -7.69 0.08 -3.01
C GLY A 18 -8.71 1.20 -3.19
N HIS A 19 -9.99 0.85 -3.32
CA HIS A 19 -11.09 1.82 -3.39
C HIS A 19 -11.20 2.66 -2.11
N SER A 20 -11.16 2.02 -0.93
CA SER A 20 -11.22 2.73 0.35
C SER A 20 -10.08 3.74 0.51
N LEU A 21 -8.86 3.39 0.10
CA LEU A 21 -7.71 4.31 0.14
C LEU A 21 -7.90 5.53 -0.78
N LEU A 22 -8.48 5.33 -1.97
CA LEU A 22 -8.78 6.40 -2.93
C LEU A 22 -9.90 7.32 -2.41
N GLU A 23 -11.00 6.74 -1.93
CA GLU A 23 -12.16 7.46 -1.39
C GLU A 23 -11.79 8.34 -0.19
N ASN A 24 -10.89 7.85 0.66
CA ASN A 24 -10.38 8.57 1.83
C ASN A 24 -9.20 9.52 1.52
N LYS A 25 -8.84 9.71 0.24
CA LYS A 25 -7.70 10.53 -0.20
C LYS A 25 -6.38 10.19 0.53
N LEU A 26 -6.16 8.89 0.75
CA LEU A 26 -4.91 8.36 1.34
C LEU A 26 -3.91 7.91 0.27
N ALA A 27 -4.35 7.79 -0.97
CA ALA A 27 -3.53 7.46 -2.13
C ALA A 27 -4.11 8.12 -3.38
N VAL A 28 -3.26 8.39 -4.37
CA VAL A 28 -3.69 8.99 -5.64
C VAL A 28 -3.91 7.94 -6.74
N CYS A 29 -3.19 6.82 -6.65
CA CYS A 29 -3.25 5.75 -7.63
C CYS A 29 -2.94 4.41 -6.96
N ILE A 30 -3.66 3.38 -7.39
CA ILE A 30 -3.50 2.00 -6.93
C ILE A 30 -3.30 1.10 -8.16
N ASN A 31 -2.40 0.12 -8.09
CA ASN A 31 -2.39 -1.01 -9.02
C ASN A 31 -2.55 -2.29 -8.23
N TRP A 32 -3.20 -3.29 -8.82
CA TRP A 32 -3.19 -4.63 -8.26
C TRP A 32 -3.17 -5.68 -9.37
N PHE A 33 -2.53 -6.82 -9.08
CA PHE A 33 -2.35 -7.92 -10.02
C PHE A 33 -2.08 -9.22 -9.25
N PRO A 34 -2.38 -10.40 -9.83
CA PRO A 34 -2.21 -11.66 -9.13
C PRO A 34 -0.74 -12.08 -9.14
N ILE A 35 -0.32 -12.75 -8.08
CA ILE A 35 1.02 -13.33 -7.92
C ILE A 35 0.91 -14.73 -7.30
N THR A 36 2.02 -15.46 -7.32
CA THR A 36 2.25 -16.60 -6.43
C THR A 36 3.21 -16.17 -5.35
N CYS A 37 2.82 -16.36 -4.08
CA CYS A 37 3.67 -16.14 -2.93
C CYS A 37 4.24 -17.49 -2.48
N ALA A 38 5.56 -17.64 -2.57
CA ALA A 38 6.27 -18.83 -2.13
C ALA A 38 6.99 -18.52 -0.81
N TYR A 39 6.75 -19.32 0.22
CA TYR A 39 7.36 -19.16 1.54
C TYR A 39 7.59 -20.50 2.23
N ARG A 40 8.43 -20.51 3.27
CA ARG A 40 8.66 -21.70 4.09
C ARG A 40 7.73 -21.68 5.30
N TRP A 41 6.96 -22.73 5.47
CA TRP A 41 6.08 -22.95 6.61
C TRP A 41 6.23 -24.39 7.08
N GLU A 42 6.43 -24.62 8.38
CA GLU A 42 6.59 -25.96 8.96
C GLU A 42 7.61 -26.86 8.21
N GLU A 43 8.74 -26.28 7.81
CA GLU A 43 9.81 -26.90 7.01
C GLU A 43 9.47 -27.26 5.55
N GLU A 44 8.25 -27.02 5.11
CA GLU A 44 7.83 -27.20 3.73
C GLU A 44 7.81 -25.88 2.96
N ILE A 45 8.13 -25.94 1.66
CA ILE A 45 7.93 -24.81 0.75
C ILE A 45 6.47 -24.84 0.33
N THR A 46 5.75 -23.79 0.69
CA THR A 46 4.34 -23.58 0.34
C THR A 46 4.25 -22.49 -0.71
N GLU A 47 3.36 -22.67 -1.68
CA GLU A 47 3.03 -21.69 -2.70
C GLU A 47 1.53 -21.41 -2.67
N GLU A 48 1.16 -20.14 -2.51
CA GLU A 48 -0.24 -19.71 -2.45
C GLU A 48 -0.52 -18.57 -3.43
N PRO A 49 -1.74 -18.50 -4.00
CA PRO A 49 -2.15 -17.36 -4.78
C PRO A 49 -2.34 -16.14 -3.87
N GLU A 50 -1.71 -15.03 -4.26
CA GLU A 50 -1.88 -13.74 -3.60
C GLU A 50 -2.13 -12.64 -4.65
N VAL A 51 -2.46 -11.45 -4.18
CA VAL A 51 -2.58 -10.24 -4.98
C VAL A 51 -1.66 -9.18 -4.42
N VAL A 52 -0.82 -8.62 -5.28
CA VAL A 52 -0.05 -7.42 -4.93
C VAL A 52 -0.94 -6.21 -5.07
N LEU A 53 -0.89 -5.31 -4.09
CA LEU A 53 -1.47 -3.98 -4.13
C LEU A 53 -0.33 -2.94 -4.04
N ILE A 54 -0.10 -2.19 -5.11
CA ILE A 54 0.86 -1.08 -5.15
C ILE A 54 0.12 0.23 -4.97
N ILE A 55 0.38 0.88 -3.83
CA ILE A 55 -0.23 2.15 -3.42
C ILE A 55 0.74 3.28 -3.72
N LYS A 56 0.32 4.32 -4.46
CA LYS A 56 1.11 5.54 -4.68
C LYS A 56 0.51 6.70 -3.90
N THR A 57 1.30 7.28 -3.00
CA THR A 57 0.84 8.35 -2.12
C THR A 57 1.95 9.31 -1.72
N GLN A 58 1.62 10.30 -0.88
CA GLN A 58 2.59 11.17 -0.22
C GLN A 58 3.29 10.45 0.94
N ASP A 59 4.38 11.06 1.39
CA ASP A 59 5.04 10.64 2.62
C ASP A 59 4.14 10.91 3.84
N GLY A 60 4.33 10.13 4.91
CA GLY A 60 3.59 10.28 6.18
C GLY A 60 2.22 9.61 6.22
N TYR A 61 1.88 8.75 5.26
CA TYR A 61 0.59 8.04 5.19
C TYR A 61 0.65 6.57 5.63
N LYS A 62 1.82 6.04 6.01
CA LYS A 62 2.02 4.64 6.40
C LYS A 62 0.97 4.14 7.40
N ASP A 63 0.79 4.85 8.51
CA ASP A 63 -0.11 4.39 9.58
C ASP A 63 -1.58 4.46 9.17
N ALA A 64 -1.96 5.49 8.39
CA ALA A 64 -3.31 5.59 7.85
C ALA A 64 -3.61 4.45 6.86
N ILE A 65 -2.65 4.13 5.98
CA ILE A 65 -2.75 2.99 5.05
C ILE A 65 -2.88 1.67 5.81
N ALA A 66 -2.01 1.43 6.79
CA ALA A 66 -2.04 0.22 7.60
C ALA A 66 -3.37 0.09 8.38
N GLN A 67 -3.90 1.21 8.89
CA GLN A 67 -5.18 1.22 9.57
C GLN A 67 -6.34 0.91 8.63
N THR A 68 -6.36 1.49 7.42
CA THR A 68 -7.37 1.15 6.41
C THR A 68 -7.31 -0.32 6.04
N ILE A 69 -6.12 -0.89 5.79
CA ILE A 69 -5.98 -2.32 5.49
C ILE A 69 -6.58 -3.18 6.61
N LYS A 70 -6.26 -2.89 7.88
CA LYS A 70 -6.79 -3.61 9.05
C LYS A 70 -8.31 -3.53 9.22
N GLN A 71 -9.01 -2.61 8.56
CA GLN A 71 -10.47 -2.56 8.57
C GLN A 71 -11.10 -3.59 7.63
N HIS A 72 -10.35 -4.08 6.63
CA HIS A 72 -10.84 -5.01 5.61
C HIS A 72 -10.34 -6.44 5.81
N ILE A 73 -9.19 -6.64 6.48
CA ILE A 73 -8.61 -7.97 6.71
C ILE A 73 -8.29 -8.20 8.19
N SER A 74 -8.33 -9.48 8.61
CA SER A 74 -8.06 -9.90 9.99
C SER A 74 -6.72 -10.59 10.19
N TYR A 75 -5.94 -10.79 9.12
CA TYR A 75 -4.66 -11.47 9.15
C TYR A 75 -3.50 -10.48 9.02
N THR A 76 -2.30 -10.93 9.40
CA THR A 76 -1.06 -10.17 9.18
C THR A 76 -0.65 -10.30 7.73
N ASN A 77 -0.43 -9.17 7.05
CA ASN A 77 0.01 -9.15 5.67
C ASN A 77 1.32 -8.37 5.51
N PHE A 78 2.01 -8.56 4.39
CA PHE A 78 3.24 -7.81 4.10
C PHE A 78 2.91 -6.38 3.65
N ILE A 79 3.56 -5.39 4.24
CA ILE A 79 3.48 -3.97 3.86
C ILE A 79 4.89 -3.39 3.90
N ALA A 80 5.42 -2.98 2.75
CA ALA A 80 6.73 -2.32 2.67
C ALA A 80 6.63 -0.98 1.96
N GLU A 81 7.32 0.02 2.51
CA GLU A 81 7.48 1.34 1.90
C GLU A 81 8.71 1.34 0.96
N ILE A 82 8.53 1.86 -0.24
CA ILE A 82 9.57 2.00 -1.26
C ILE A 82 9.66 3.47 -1.66
N SER A 83 10.86 4.03 -1.58
CA SER A 83 11.14 5.42 -1.98
C SER A 83 11.73 5.44 -3.39
N PRO A 84 10.99 5.92 -4.41
CA PRO A 84 11.53 6.05 -5.75
C PRO A 84 12.56 7.19 -5.79
N SER A 85 13.65 6.99 -6.55
CA SER A 85 14.70 8.01 -6.73
C SER A 85 14.36 9.05 -7.80
N ASN A 86 13.44 8.72 -8.72
CA ASN A 86 13.00 9.61 -9.79
C ASN A 86 11.52 9.34 -10.13
N ILE A 87 10.76 10.40 -10.33
CA ILE A 87 9.34 10.40 -10.72
C ILE A 87 9.15 11.55 -11.71
N ASN A 88 8.33 11.33 -12.74
CA ASN A 88 7.99 12.40 -13.67
C ASN A 88 7.21 13.54 -12.98
N GLN A 89 7.58 14.78 -13.28
CA GLN A 89 7.04 15.96 -12.59
C GLN A 89 5.52 16.04 -12.64
N GLY A 90 4.90 15.76 -13.79
CA GLY A 90 3.44 15.83 -13.92
C GLY A 90 2.68 14.87 -12.99
N PHE A 91 3.26 13.70 -12.66
CA PHE A 91 2.63 12.81 -11.67
C PHE A 91 2.80 13.34 -10.25
N VAL A 92 3.96 13.92 -9.93
CA VAL A 92 4.20 14.57 -8.64
C VAL A 92 3.24 15.76 -8.45
N ASP A 93 3.01 16.55 -9.49
CA ASP A 93 2.09 17.67 -9.46
C ASP A 93 0.66 17.21 -9.20
N TRP A 94 0.20 16.16 -9.88
CA TRP A 94 -1.11 15.54 -9.62
C TRP A 94 -1.22 15.01 -8.19
N LEU A 95 -0.19 14.30 -7.72
CA LEU A 95 -0.14 13.81 -6.34
C LEU A 95 -0.24 14.95 -5.32
N ASN A 96 0.48 16.05 -5.53
CA ASN A 96 0.47 17.21 -4.64
C ASN A 96 -0.89 17.92 -4.61
N GLN A 97 -1.66 17.86 -5.71
CA GLN A 97 -3.01 18.44 -5.80
C GLN A 97 -4.05 17.59 -5.07
N GLU A 98 -3.97 16.27 -5.19
CA GLU A 98 -4.99 15.36 -4.67
C GLU A 98 -4.74 14.94 -3.21
N ILE A 99 -3.46 14.75 -2.83
CA ILE A 99 -3.08 14.17 -1.55
C ILE A 99 -2.29 15.21 -0.73
N PRO A 100 -2.86 15.71 0.38
CA PRO A 100 -2.18 16.67 1.25
C PRO A 100 -0.86 16.14 1.78
N VAL A 101 0.14 17.00 1.94
CA VAL A 101 1.37 16.62 2.64
C VAL A 101 1.08 16.54 4.14
N ARG A 102 1.27 15.37 4.75
CA ARG A 102 1.27 15.25 6.21
C ARG A 102 2.68 15.58 6.71
N PHE A 103 2.81 16.69 7.43
CA PHE A 103 3.99 16.89 8.26
C PHE A 103 3.97 15.81 9.33
N LEU A 104 4.93 14.89 9.28
CA LEU A 104 5.20 13.99 10.39
C LEU A 104 5.46 14.88 11.60
N GLN A 105 4.55 14.86 12.57
CA GLN A 105 4.89 15.36 13.90
C GLN A 105 6.05 14.49 14.35
N THR A 106 7.24 15.08 14.42
CA THR A 106 8.38 14.44 15.08
C THR A 106 7.91 14.11 16.49
N THR A 107 7.60 12.85 16.75
CA THR A 107 7.46 12.37 18.12
C THR A 107 8.83 12.55 18.75
N ASN A 108 8.98 13.64 19.51
CA ASN A 108 10.08 13.80 20.44
C ASN A 108 9.97 12.62 21.42
N ALA A 109 10.89 11.67 21.29
CA ALA A 109 11.23 10.68 22.30
C ALA A 109 12.65 10.99 22.77
#